data_AF-A1VVD6-F1
#
_entry.id   AF-A1VVD6-F1
#
_cell.length_a   1.000
_cell.length_b   1.000
_cell.length_c   1.000
_cell.angle_alpha   90.00
_cell.angle_beta   90.00
_cell.angle_gamma   90.00
#
_symmetry.space_group_name_H-M   'P 1'
#
loop_
_entity.id
_entity.type
_entity.pdbx_description
1 polymer ?
#
loop_
_entity_poly.entity_id
_entity_poly.type
_entity_poly.pdbx_seq_one_letter_code
_entity_poly.pdbx_strand_id
1 'polypeptide(L)'
;MIEIKNQFANHLIFWSFALPLVGVLGLPALLPSGDFVISDAEVTFFKNVLAKDTGAITASCDALFNSLFVKTHIAPAFKEFFAPALSAGENPLGSMANKFSSDYNNALWLMVYRGIWRLTGLWTIVLSVLMSLGIPFLIDGLAVRARKSYNFQFHNPVVFWTASHSMILVVGLGIFLPFLPYALNPGLLLGFCVMFCASLWITAANFQTGN
;
A
#
# COMPACT_ATOMS: atom_id res chain seq x y z
N MET A 1 -21.06 -17.31 29.60
CA MET A 1 -19.72 -16.92 29.11
C MET A 1 -19.92 -15.71 28.22
N ILE A 2 -19.55 -14.51 28.68
CA ILE A 2 -19.72 -13.27 27.90
C ILE A 2 -18.51 -13.19 26.98
N GLU A 3 -18.73 -13.44 25.69
CA GLU A 3 -17.71 -13.25 24.66
C GLU A 3 -17.51 -11.75 24.47
N ILE A 4 -16.43 -11.20 25.03
CA ILE A 4 -16.04 -9.81 24.76
C ILE A 4 -15.55 -9.77 23.32
N LYS A 5 -16.45 -9.54 22.36
CA LYS A 5 -16.07 -9.29 20.96
C LYS A 5 -15.17 -8.05 20.95
N ASN A 6 -13.93 -8.22 20.49
CA ASN A 6 -13.00 -7.13 20.28
C ASN A 6 -13.44 -6.31 19.05
N GLN A 7 -14.53 -5.54 19.22
CA GLN A 7 -15.08 -4.64 18.20
C GLN A 7 -14.03 -3.65 17.73
N PHE A 8 -13.09 -3.29 18.60
CA PHE A 8 -12.00 -2.37 18.33
C PHE A 8 -11.00 -2.92 17.32
N ALA A 9 -10.48 -4.14 17.52
CA ALA A 9 -9.56 -4.76 16.56
C ALA A 9 -10.23 -4.98 15.20
N ASN A 10 -11.51 -5.36 15.19
CA ASN A 10 -12.28 -5.52 13.95
C ASN A 10 -12.47 -4.20 13.20
N HIS A 11 -12.78 -3.12 13.92
CA HIS A 11 -12.87 -1.78 13.33
C HIS A 11 -11.52 -1.34 12.75
N LEU A 12 -10.44 -1.61 13.47
CA LEU A 12 -9.09 -1.26 13.07
C LEU A 12 -8.62 -2.01 11.82
N ILE A 13 -8.88 -3.32 11.75
CA ILE A 13 -8.59 -4.14 10.56
C ILE A 13 -9.39 -3.61 9.37
N PHE A 14 -10.67 -3.29 9.59
CA PHE A 14 -11.53 -2.73 8.55
C PHE A 14 -10.98 -1.41 8.00
N TRP A 15 -10.70 -0.43 8.86
CA TRP A 15 -10.27 0.91 8.41
C TRP A 15 -8.86 0.95 7.83
N SER A 16 -7.96 0.06 8.27
CA SER A 16 -6.55 0.13 7.89
C SER A 16 -6.17 -0.82 6.76
N PHE A 17 -6.94 -1.89 6.55
CA PHE A 17 -6.69 -2.87 5.50
C PHE A 17 -7.86 -3.02 4.54
N ALA A 18 -9.08 -3.21 5.04
CA ALA A 18 -10.23 -3.45 4.16
C ALA A 18 -10.59 -2.21 3.34
N LEU A 19 -10.70 -1.03 3.97
CA LEU A 19 -11.05 0.20 3.25
C LEU A 19 -9.99 0.60 2.22
N PRO A 20 -8.68 0.64 2.53
CA PRO A 20 -7.68 0.97 1.51
C PRO A 20 -7.58 -0.09 0.41
N LEU A 21 -7.78 -1.38 0.73
CA LEU A 21 -7.85 -2.44 -0.28
C LEU A 21 -9.04 -2.26 -1.21
N VAL A 22 -10.24 -2.04 -0.66
CA VAL A 22 -11.45 -1.75 -1.45
C VAL A 22 -11.25 -0.48 -2.27
N GLY A 23 -10.63 0.54 -1.70
CA GLY A 23 -10.27 1.77 -2.40
C GLY A 23 -9.40 1.47 -3.61
N VAL A 24 -8.26 0.79 -3.42
CA VAL A 24 -7.33 0.44 -4.50
C VAL A 24 -7.97 -0.46 -5.56
N LEU A 25 -8.76 -1.47 -5.15
CA LEU A 25 -9.49 -2.31 -6.11
C LEU A 25 -10.62 -1.57 -6.81
N GLY A 26 -11.16 -0.51 -6.22
CA GLY A 26 -12.16 0.36 -6.82
C GLY A 26 -11.58 1.37 -7.81
N LEU A 27 -10.31 1.78 -7.65
CA LEU A 27 -9.68 2.79 -8.52
C LEU A 27 -9.75 2.45 -10.02
N PRO A 28 -9.49 1.21 -10.47
CA PRO A 28 -9.65 0.82 -11.88
C PRO A 28 -11.07 0.99 -12.45
N ALA A 29 -12.09 1.03 -11.60
CA ALA A 29 -13.48 1.28 -12.03
C ALA A 29 -13.78 2.78 -12.16
N LEU A 30 -12.99 3.64 -11.51
CA LEU A 30 -13.24 5.07 -11.42
C LEU A 30 -12.34 5.89 -12.36
N LEU A 31 -11.14 5.38 -12.66
CA LEU A 31 -10.11 6.11 -13.42
C LEU A 31 -9.82 5.45 -14.76
N PRO A 32 -9.51 6.23 -15.80
CA PRO A 32 -9.10 5.69 -17.09
C PRO A 32 -7.78 4.92 -16.96
N SER A 33 -7.62 3.88 -17.77
CA SER A 33 -6.43 3.02 -17.74
C SER A 33 -5.11 3.78 -17.96
N GLY A 34 -5.14 4.90 -18.69
CA GLY A 34 -3.99 5.76 -18.92
C GLY A 34 -3.36 6.33 -17.64
N ASP A 35 -4.15 6.54 -16.59
CA ASP A 35 -3.66 7.08 -15.31
C ASP A 35 -2.77 6.08 -14.55
N PHE A 36 -2.86 4.79 -14.89
CA PHE A 36 -2.05 3.73 -14.29
C PHE A 36 -0.79 3.42 -15.08
N VAL A 37 -0.58 4.06 -16.23
CA VAL A 37 0.68 3.97 -16.97
C VAL A 37 1.78 4.67 -16.18
N ILE A 38 3.00 4.12 -16.23
CA ILE A 38 4.17 4.74 -15.61
C ILE A 38 4.49 6.02 -16.38
N SER A 39 4.24 7.17 -15.78
CA SER A 39 4.46 8.47 -16.40
C SER A 39 5.96 8.79 -16.58
N ASP A 40 6.29 9.59 -17.59
CA ASP A 40 7.67 10.08 -17.80
C ASP A 40 8.22 10.86 -16.60
N ALA A 41 7.36 11.57 -15.87
CA ALA A 41 7.73 12.27 -14.64
C ALA A 41 8.23 11.30 -13.56
N GLU A 42 7.61 10.12 -13.45
CA GLU A 42 8.00 9.09 -12.50
C GLU A 42 9.31 8.41 -12.92
N VAL A 43 9.48 8.10 -14.21
CA VAL A 43 10.75 7.60 -14.75
C VAL A 43 11.87 8.60 -14.49
N THR A 44 11.63 9.88 -14.75
CA THR A 44 12.57 10.97 -14.50
C THR A 44 12.93 11.09 -13.03
N PHE A 45 11.94 10.97 -12.13
CA PHE A 45 12.17 10.98 -10.68
C PHE A 45 13.08 9.83 -10.25
N PHE A 46 12.81 8.60 -10.67
CA PHE A 46 13.64 7.44 -10.33
C PHE A 46 15.05 7.57 -10.89
N LYS A 47 15.19 8.05 -12.13
CA LYS A 47 16.49 8.22 -12.78
C LYS A 47 17.32 9.34 -12.15
N ASN A 48 16.74 10.52 -11.99
CA ASN A 48 17.50 11.74 -11.66
C ASN A 48 17.60 12.00 -10.16
N VAL A 49 16.57 11.64 -9.38
CA VAL A 49 16.55 11.90 -7.93
C VAL A 49 17.01 10.67 -7.16
N LEU A 50 16.55 9.49 -7.54
CA LEU A 50 16.90 8.24 -6.86
C LEU A 50 18.12 7.54 -7.47
N ALA A 51 18.69 8.09 -8.54
CA ALA A 51 19.84 7.55 -9.26
C ALA A 51 19.68 6.07 -9.65
N LYS A 52 18.47 5.67 -10.05
CA LYS A 52 18.14 4.29 -10.43
C LYS A 52 18.25 4.07 -11.94
N ASP A 53 18.70 2.87 -12.32
CA ASP A 53 18.57 2.39 -13.69
C ASP A 53 17.14 1.93 -13.94
N THR A 54 16.35 2.81 -14.57
CA THR A 54 14.95 2.54 -14.90
C THR A 54 14.79 1.42 -15.92
N GLY A 55 15.79 1.19 -16.79
CA GLY A 55 15.77 0.09 -17.75
C GLY A 55 15.86 -1.27 -17.04
N ALA A 56 16.77 -1.39 -16.07
CA ALA A 56 16.90 -2.58 -15.24
C ALA A 56 15.65 -2.83 -14.37
N ILE A 57 15.03 -1.77 -13.84
CA ILE A 57 13.76 -1.87 -13.08
C ILE A 57 12.66 -2.42 -13.98
N THR A 58 12.49 -1.86 -15.18
CA THR A 58 11.48 -2.33 -16.14
C THR A 58 11.71 -3.78 -16.53
N ALA A 59 12.94 -4.17 -16.88
CA ALA A 59 13.26 -5.56 -17.23
C ALA A 59 12.96 -6.54 -16.07
N SER A 60 13.26 -6.15 -14.84
CA SER A 60 12.96 -6.95 -13.64
C SER A 60 11.45 -7.04 -13.40
N CYS A 61 10.74 -5.93 -13.55
CA CYS A 61 9.28 -5.88 -13.44
C CYS A 61 8.61 -6.76 -14.50
N ASP A 62 9.06 -6.72 -15.75
CA ASP A 62 8.57 -7.57 -16.83
C ASP A 62 8.75 -9.05 -16.52
N ALA A 63 9.94 -9.43 -16.04
CA ALA A 63 10.23 -10.81 -15.65
C ALA A 63 9.34 -11.27 -14.49
N LEU A 64 9.14 -10.42 -13.47
CA LEU A 64 8.27 -10.71 -12.34
C LEU A 64 6.80 -10.80 -12.76
N PHE A 65 6.30 -9.84 -13.52
CA PHE A 65 4.91 -9.83 -13.98
C PHE A 65 4.61 -11.04 -14.86
N ASN A 66 5.52 -11.37 -15.79
CA ASN A 66 5.38 -12.53 -16.65
C ASN A 66 5.38 -13.83 -15.84
N SER A 67 6.30 -13.98 -14.88
CA SER A 67 6.37 -15.19 -14.06
C SER A 67 5.19 -15.36 -13.10
N LEU A 68 4.69 -14.27 -12.51
CA LEU A 68 3.63 -14.29 -11.50
C LEU A 68 2.22 -14.36 -12.08
N PHE A 69 1.96 -13.71 -13.22
CA PHE A 69 0.58 -13.51 -13.71
C PHE A 69 0.32 -14.06 -15.11
N VAL A 70 1.32 -14.04 -15.99
CA VAL A 70 1.17 -14.50 -17.38
C VAL A 70 1.37 -16.01 -17.47
N LYS A 71 2.51 -16.52 -17.00
CA LYS A 71 2.84 -17.96 -17.03
C LYS A 71 1.94 -18.80 -16.12
N THR A 72 1.42 -18.21 -15.05
CA THR A 72 0.47 -18.85 -14.12
C THR A 72 -0.97 -18.80 -14.64
N HIS A 73 -1.22 -18.15 -15.78
CA HIS A 73 -2.54 -17.91 -16.36
C HIS A 73 -3.52 -17.14 -15.47
N ILE A 74 -3.05 -16.48 -14.40
CA ILE A 74 -3.91 -15.66 -13.52
C ILE A 74 -4.51 -14.48 -14.29
N ALA A 75 -3.70 -13.74 -15.06
CA ALA A 75 -4.19 -12.59 -15.81
C ALA A 75 -5.20 -12.97 -16.92
N PRO A 76 -4.94 -14.00 -17.74
CA PRO A 76 -5.94 -14.55 -18.66
C PRO A 76 -7.23 -15.01 -17.95
N ALA A 77 -7.11 -15.80 -16.87
CA ALA A 77 -8.27 -16.32 -16.14
C ALA A 77 -9.12 -15.19 -15.54
N PHE A 78 -8.49 -14.13 -15.03
CA PHE A 78 -9.20 -12.97 -14.52
C PHE A 78 -9.96 -12.23 -15.63
N LYS A 79 -9.33 -12.05 -16.80
CA LYS A 79 -9.98 -11.45 -17.97
C LYS A 79 -11.18 -12.26 -18.43
N GLU A 80 -11.09 -13.58 -18.43
CA GLU A 80 -12.20 -14.49 -18.77
C GLU A 80 -13.31 -14.47 -17.72
N PHE A 81 -12.96 -14.45 -16.43
CA PHE A 81 -13.95 -14.38 -15.34
C PHE A 81 -14.76 -13.09 -15.39
N PHE A 82 -14.12 -11.96 -15.69
CA PHE A 82 -14.80 -10.67 -15.86
C PHE A 82 -15.37 -10.48 -17.26
N ALA A 83 -15.12 -11.40 -18.20
CA ALA A 83 -15.74 -11.33 -19.51
C ALA A 83 -17.25 -11.49 -19.34
N PRO A 84 -18.05 -10.51 -19.82
CA PRO A 84 -19.50 -10.57 -19.66
C PRO A 84 -20.07 -11.81 -20.35
N ALA A 85 -20.84 -12.60 -19.59
CA ALA A 85 -21.56 -13.77 -20.07
C ALA A 85 -22.81 -13.43 -20.91
N LEU A 86 -23.10 -12.14 -21.10
CA LEU A 86 -24.25 -11.68 -21.89
C LEU A 86 -23.95 -11.91 -23.35
N SER A 87 -24.73 -12.80 -23.96
CA SER A 87 -24.71 -13.06 -25.40
C SER A 87 -24.69 -11.73 -26.16
N ALA A 88 -23.84 -11.69 -27.18
CA ALA A 88 -23.71 -10.60 -28.14
C ALA A 88 -25.01 -10.39 -28.94
N GLY A 89 -26.08 -9.99 -28.26
CA GLY A 89 -27.23 -9.32 -28.85
C GLY A 89 -26.95 -7.83 -28.83
N GLU A 90 -27.39 -7.11 -29.86
CA GLU A 90 -27.24 -5.66 -30.10
C GLU A 90 -27.94 -4.77 -29.04
N ASN A 91 -27.98 -5.17 -27.77
CA ASN A 91 -28.53 -4.37 -26.69
C ASN A 91 -27.45 -3.40 -26.17
N PRO A 92 -27.72 -2.09 -26.11
CA PRO A 92 -26.83 -1.07 -25.55
C PRO A 92 -26.25 -1.40 -24.17
N LEU A 93 -26.99 -2.13 -23.32
CA LEU A 93 -26.55 -2.53 -21.99
C LEU A 93 -25.39 -3.54 -22.04
N GLY A 94 -25.42 -4.48 -22.98
CA GLY A 94 -24.34 -5.46 -23.19
C GLY A 94 -23.07 -4.79 -23.69
N SER A 95 -23.18 -3.87 -24.66
CA SER A 95 -22.03 -3.10 -25.16
C SER A 95 -21.37 -2.26 -24.04
N MET A 96 -22.17 -1.64 -23.18
CA MET A 96 -21.68 -0.87 -22.04
C MET A 96 -20.97 -1.76 -21.01
N ALA A 97 -21.54 -2.92 -20.67
CA ALA A 97 -20.93 -3.89 -19.76
C ALA A 97 -19.60 -4.44 -20.30
N ASN A 98 -19.53 -4.73 -21.60
CA ASN A 98 -18.30 -5.18 -22.27
C ASN A 98 -17.20 -4.12 -22.21
N LYS A 99 -17.55 -2.86 -22.50
CA LYS A 99 -16.60 -1.76 -22.41
C LYS A 99 -16.10 -1.57 -20.98
N PHE A 100 -17.01 -1.52 -20.00
CA PHE A 100 -16.65 -1.38 -18.59
C PHE A 100 -15.72 -2.50 -18.11
N SER A 101 -16.05 -3.75 -18.42
CA SER A 101 -15.21 -4.91 -18.04
C SER A 101 -13.81 -4.82 -18.67
N SER A 102 -13.73 -4.50 -19.96
CA SER A 102 -12.46 -4.33 -20.67
C SER A 102 -11.62 -3.20 -20.08
N ASP A 103 -12.23 -2.04 -19.83
CA ASP A 103 -11.56 -0.85 -19.28
C ASP A 103 -11.06 -1.12 -17.86
N TYR A 104 -11.91 -1.70 -17.00
CA TYR A 104 -11.55 -2.10 -15.64
C TYR A 104 -10.39 -3.10 -15.62
N ASN A 105 -10.47 -4.16 -16.43
CA ASN A 105 -9.43 -5.18 -16.50
C ASN A 105 -8.09 -4.57 -16.95
N ASN A 106 -8.11 -3.70 -17.96
CA ASN A 106 -6.89 -3.01 -18.42
C ASN A 106 -6.29 -2.11 -17.32
N ALA A 107 -7.12 -1.28 -16.70
CA ALA A 107 -6.69 -0.38 -15.63
C ALA A 107 -6.14 -1.16 -14.41
N LEU A 108 -6.79 -2.26 -14.02
CA LEU A 108 -6.35 -3.11 -12.90
C LEU A 108 -4.95 -3.68 -13.16
N TRP A 109 -4.72 -4.26 -14.35
CA TRP A 109 -3.42 -4.87 -14.64
C TRP A 109 -2.30 -3.84 -14.80
N LEU A 110 -2.60 -2.66 -15.34
CA LEU A 110 -1.65 -1.54 -15.36
C LEU A 110 -1.32 -1.06 -13.93
N MET A 111 -2.32 -0.98 -13.04
CA MET A 111 -2.12 -0.63 -11.64
C MET A 111 -1.24 -1.65 -10.92
N VAL A 112 -1.49 -2.95 -11.12
CA VAL A 112 -0.67 -4.04 -10.56
C VAL A 112 0.76 -3.97 -11.10
N TYR A 113 0.93 -3.83 -12.41
CA TYR A 113 2.24 -3.71 -13.05
C TYR A 113 3.01 -2.50 -12.49
N ARG A 114 2.37 -1.34 -12.40
CA ARG A 114 2.98 -0.13 -11.81
C ARG A 114 3.37 -0.34 -10.34
N GLY A 115 2.54 -1.03 -9.57
CA GLY A 115 2.85 -1.39 -8.19
C GLY A 115 4.12 -2.22 -8.07
N ILE A 116 4.26 -3.26 -8.91
CA ILE A 116 5.47 -4.12 -8.97
C ILE A 116 6.68 -3.30 -9.41
N TRP A 117 6.53 -2.45 -10.42
CA TRP A 117 7.61 -1.59 -10.92
C TRP A 117 8.15 -0.68 -9.82
N ARG A 118 7.26 -0.01 -9.09
CA ARG A 118 7.61 0.85 -7.95
C ARG A 118 8.26 0.08 -6.82
N LEU A 119 7.71 -1.07 -6.44
CA LEU A 119 8.30 -1.91 -5.38
C LEU A 119 9.71 -2.37 -5.77
N THR A 120 9.91 -2.78 -7.02
CA THR A 120 11.21 -3.19 -7.55
C THR A 120 12.24 -2.06 -7.45
N GLY A 121 11.86 -0.83 -7.85
CA GLY A 121 12.76 0.31 -7.79
C GLY A 121 12.99 0.87 -6.38
N LEU A 122 11.98 0.78 -5.49
CA LEU A 122 12.02 1.35 -4.14
C LEU A 122 12.50 0.40 -3.07
N TRP A 123 12.51 -0.92 -3.29
CA TRP A 123 12.79 -1.92 -2.25
C TRP A 123 14.06 -1.63 -1.44
N THR A 124 15.15 -1.30 -2.15
CA THR A 124 16.43 -0.94 -1.51
C THR A 124 16.31 0.33 -0.65
N ILE A 125 15.56 1.33 -1.09
CA ILE A 125 15.36 2.59 -0.35
C ILE A 125 14.49 2.32 0.89
N VAL A 126 13.42 1.55 0.75
CA VAL A 126 12.56 1.14 1.87
C VAL A 126 13.39 0.41 2.91
N LEU A 127 14.23 -0.55 2.49
CA LEU A 127 15.13 -1.26 3.39
C LEU A 127 16.13 -0.30 4.08
N SER A 128 16.74 0.62 3.33
CA SER A 128 17.65 1.62 3.90
C SER A 128 16.95 2.52 4.93
N VAL A 129 15.73 2.97 4.68
CA VAL A 129 14.94 3.78 5.63
C VAL A 129 14.58 2.97 6.88
N LEU A 130 14.15 1.72 6.71
CA LEU A 130 13.85 0.83 7.84
C LEU A 130 15.08 0.61 8.72
N MET A 131 16.25 0.37 8.11
CA MET A 131 17.48 0.11 8.85
C MET A 131 18.07 1.36 9.50
N SER A 132 18.10 2.49 8.79
CA SER A 132 18.77 3.72 9.25
C SER A 132 17.89 4.62 10.11
N LEU A 133 16.57 4.58 9.96
CA LEU A 133 15.63 5.42 10.72
C LEU A 133 14.64 4.58 11.51
N GLY A 134 14.00 3.58 10.87
CA GLY A 134 12.97 2.76 11.52
C GLY A 134 13.47 2.07 12.79
N ILE A 135 14.56 1.31 12.70
CA ILE A 135 15.14 0.59 13.85
C ILE A 135 15.59 1.56 14.96
N PRO A 136 16.36 2.63 14.70
CA PRO A 136 16.71 3.60 15.75
C PRO A 136 15.50 4.24 16.43
N PHE A 137 14.47 4.67 15.69
CA PHE A 137 13.25 5.22 16.26
C PHE A 137 12.49 4.19 17.12
N LEU A 138 12.46 2.93 16.71
CA LEU A 138 11.88 1.86 17.52
C LEU A 138 12.66 1.66 18.83
N ILE A 139 13.99 1.54 18.76
CA ILE A 139 14.86 1.33 19.93
C ILE A 139 14.74 2.51 20.91
N ASP A 140 14.81 3.75 20.41
CA ASP A 140 14.67 4.94 21.25
C ASP A 140 13.28 5.01 21.91
N GLY A 141 12.22 4.71 21.15
CA GLY A 141 10.86 4.63 21.70
C GLY A 141 10.76 3.59 22.82
N LEU A 142 11.36 2.41 22.66
CA LEU A 142 11.41 1.39 23.71
C LEU A 142 12.21 1.85 24.95
N ALA A 143 13.31 2.57 24.76
CA ALA A 143 14.09 3.14 25.87
C ALA A 143 13.30 4.22 26.64
N VAL A 144 12.57 5.08 25.92
CA VAL A 144 11.65 6.06 26.52
C VAL A 144 10.58 5.35 27.34
N ARG A 145 9.97 4.29 26.78
CA ARG A 145 9.00 3.47 27.51
C ARG A 145 9.58 2.88 28.79
N ALA A 146 10.78 2.30 28.73
CA ALA A 146 11.44 1.76 29.91
C ALA A 146 11.62 2.83 31.00
N ARG A 147 12.06 4.04 30.62
CA ARG A 147 12.19 5.18 31.53
C ARG A 147 10.87 5.59 32.17
N LYS A 148 9.78 5.63 31.41
CA LYS A 148 8.43 5.94 31.94
C LYS A 148 7.99 4.90 32.99
N SER A 149 8.26 3.63 32.71
CA SER A 149 7.96 2.52 33.63
C SER A 149 8.73 2.65 34.94
N TYR A 150 10.05 2.93 34.88
CA TYR A 150 10.86 3.18 36.08
C TYR A 150 10.41 4.39 36.90
N ASN A 151 9.85 5.41 36.25
CA ASN A 151 9.35 6.62 36.90
C ASN A 151 7.89 6.50 37.37
N PHE A 152 7.28 5.30 37.34
CA PHE A 152 5.88 5.06 37.70
C PHE A 152 4.90 6.02 37.00
N GLN A 153 5.21 6.45 35.78
CA GLN A 153 4.33 7.34 35.03
C GLN A 153 3.07 6.59 34.60
N PHE A 154 1.89 7.15 34.91
CA PHE A 154 0.61 6.54 34.56
C PHE A 154 0.46 6.41 33.04
N HIS A 155 0.05 5.22 32.60
CA HIS A 155 -0.24 4.97 31.19
C HIS A 155 -1.55 5.66 30.80
N ASN A 156 -1.50 6.51 29.78
CA ASN A 156 -2.72 7.09 29.20
C ASN A 156 -3.27 6.14 28.12
N PRO A 157 -4.44 5.50 28.34
CA PRO A 157 -5.03 4.57 27.37
C PRO A 157 -5.37 5.25 26.04
N VAL A 158 -5.72 6.54 26.06
CA VAL A 158 -6.02 7.30 24.84
C VAL A 158 -4.78 7.40 23.95
N VAL A 159 -3.61 7.66 24.53
CA VAL A 159 -2.35 7.76 23.79
C VAL A 159 -1.96 6.41 23.19
N PHE A 160 -2.09 5.32 23.96
CA PHE A 160 -1.81 3.97 23.45
C PHE A 160 -2.67 3.62 22.24
N TRP A 161 -3.99 3.82 22.34
CA TRP A 161 -4.89 3.51 21.24
C TRP A 161 -4.63 4.42 20.05
N THR A 162 -4.47 5.73 20.25
CA THR A 162 -4.25 6.68 19.16
C THR A 162 -2.93 6.40 18.43
N ALA A 163 -1.86 6.08 19.17
CA ALA A 163 -0.57 5.72 18.60
C ALA A 163 -0.66 4.43 17.77
N SER A 164 -1.30 3.39 18.32
CA SER A 164 -1.50 2.12 17.63
C SER A 164 -2.29 2.31 16.32
N HIS A 165 -3.38 3.08 16.35
CA HIS A 165 -4.13 3.39 15.13
C HIS A 165 -3.29 4.17 14.11
N SER A 166 -2.53 5.16 14.57
CA SER A 166 -1.69 5.96 13.69
C SER A 166 -0.66 5.08 12.98
N MET A 167 -0.02 4.17 13.72
CA MET A 167 0.93 3.22 13.14
C MET A 167 0.28 2.27 12.14
N ILE A 168 -0.88 1.72 12.48
CA ILE A 168 -1.58 0.76 11.62
C ILE A 168 -2.08 1.47 10.36
N LEU A 169 -2.60 2.70 10.48
CA LEU A 169 -3.01 3.52 9.33
C LEU A 169 -1.83 3.87 8.43
N VAL A 170 -0.70 4.33 9.00
CA VAL A 170 0.48 4.67 8.21
C VAL A 170 1.04 3.44 7.50
N VAL A 171 1.17 2.31 8.19
CA VAL A 171 1.61 1.05 7.56
C VAL A 171 0.64 0.59 6.49
N GLY A 172 -0.66 0.59 6.79
CA GLY A 172 -1.72 0.21 5.86
C GLY A 172 -1.67 1.04 4.59
N LEU A 173 -1.73 2.37 4.70
CA LEU A 173 -1.61 3.28 3.56
C LEU A 173 -0.28 3.12 2.82
N GLY A 174 0.81 2.84 3.53
CA GLY A 174 2.13 2.57 2.96
C GLY A 174 2.16 1.36 2.03
N ILE A 175 1.42 0.29 2.36
CA ILE A 175 1.28 -0.91 1.52
C ILE A 175 0.57 -0.57 0.20
N PHE A 176 -0.37 0.37 0.23
CA PHE A 176 -1.15 0.77 -0.95
C PHE A 176 -0.50 1.89 -1.77
N LEU A 177 0.49 2.58 -1.22
CA LEU A 177 1.24 3.65 -1.89
C LEU A 177 1.74 3.27 -3.30
N PRO A 178 2.27 2.05 -3.54
CA PRO A 178 2.72 1.66 -4.87
C PRO A 178 1.61 1.58 -5.91
N PHE A 179 0.36 1.37 -5.51
CA PHE A 179 -0.78 1.18 -6.41
C PHE A 179 -1.51 2.48 -6.74
N LEU A 180 -1.08 3.61 -6.20
CA LEU A 180 -1.72 4.90 -6.48
C LEU A 180 -1.53 5.32 -7.96
N PRO A 181 -2.52 6.00 -8.57
CA PRO A 181 -2.46 6.45 -9.96
C PRO A 181 -1.57 7.69 -10.16
N TYR A 182 -1.12 8.31 -9.07
CA TYR A 182 -0.30 9.52 -9.12
C TYR A 182 1.17 9.19 -9.16
N ALA A 183 1.96 9.91 -9.96
CA ALA A 183 3.42 9.78 -9.99
C ALA A 183 4.02 10.03 -8.60
N LEU A 184 4.95 9.16 -8.19
CA LEU A 184 5.67 9.37 -6.94
C LEU A 184 6.57 10.60 -7.06
N ASN A 185 6.61 11.37 -5.98
CA ASN A 185 7.46 12.55 -5.87
C ASN A 185 8.23 12.51 -4.53
N PRO A 186 9.34 13.26 -4.41
CA PRO A 186 10.16 13.27 -3.20
C PRO A 186 9.37 13.65 -1.94
N GLY A 187 8.47 14.63 -2.04
CA GLY A 187 7.68 15.12 -0.91
C GLY A 187 6.76 14.04 -0.33
N LEU A 188 6.11 13.26 -1.19
CA LEU A 188 5.25 12.15 -0.80
C LEU A 188 6.04 11.06 -0.07
N LEU A 189 7.20 10.66 -0.60
CA LEU A 189 8.03 9.62 0.02
C LEU A 189 8.65 10.09 1.35
N LEU A 190 9.12 11.34 1.41
CA LEU A 190 9.65 11.93 2.64
C LEU A 190 8.56 12.08 3.71
N GLY A 191 7.39 12.59 3.32
CA GLY A 191 6.23 12.71 4.20
C GLY A 191 5.84 11.35 4.77
N PHE A 192 5.78 10.31 3.93
CA PHE A 192 5.55 8.94 4.38
C PHE A 192 6.63 8.45 5.36
N CYS A 193 7.92 8.66 5.07
CA CYS A 193 9.01 8.25 5.95
C CYS A 193 8.92 8.92 7.34
N VAL A 194 8.65 10.23 7.38
CA VAL A 194 8.51 10.97 8.63
C VAL A 194 7.31 10.46 9.42
N MET A 195 6.15 10.32 8.78
CA MET A 195 4.94 9.79 9.43
C MET A 195 5.18 8.38 9.98
N PHE A 196 5.85 7.51 9.21
CA PHE A 196 6.17 6.15 9.62
C PHE A 196 7.11 6.09 10.81
N CYS A 197 8.22 6.86 10.79
CA CYS A 197 9.17 6.87 11.90
C CYS A 197 8.54 7.46 13.17
N ALA A 198 7.77 8.54 13.03
CA ALA A 198 7.05 9.16 14.14
C ALA A 198 6.01 8.19 14.73
N SER A 199 5.18 7.56 13.90
CA SER A 199 4.16 6.62 14.36
C SER A 199 4.79 5.41 15.05
N LEU A 200 5.90 4.90 14.52
CA LEU A 200 6.66 3.78 15.10
C LEU A 200 7.20 4.14 16.48
N TRP A 201 7.87 5.29 16.62
CA TRP A 201 8.42 5.75 17.91
C TRP A 201 7.32 6.03 18.93
N ILE A 202 6.26 6.75 18.55
CA ILE A 202 5.16 7.07 19.46
C ILE A 202 4.50 5.77 19.95
N THR A 203 4.30 4.80 19.06
CA THR A 203 3.71 3.50 19.43
C THR A 203 4.63 2.73 20.38
N ALA A 204 5.92 2.63 20.06
CA ALA A 204 6.90 1.96 20.90
C ALA A 204 7.03 2.61 22.30
N ALA A 205 6.99 3.95 22.36
CA ALA A 205 7.09 4.73 23.60
C ALA A 205 5.85 4.65 24.50
N ASN A 206 4.73 4.10 24.00
CA ASN A 206 3.45 4.04 24.72
C ASN A 206 2.82 2.64 24.74
N PHE A 207 3.53 1.62 24.27
CA PHE A 207 3.05 0.24 24.31
C PHE A 207 2.84 -0.21 25.76
N GLN A 208 1.62 -0.63 26.12
CA GLN A 208 1.32 -0.97 27.52
C GLN A 208 2.02 -2.27 27.93
N THR A 209 2.67 -2.28 29.10
CA THR A 209 2.80 -3.52 29.87
C THR A 209 1.47 -3.72 30.58
N GLY A 210 0.76 -4.80 30.28
CA GLY A 210 -0.28 -5.26 31.20
C GLY A 210 0.37 -5.53 32.56
N ASN A 211 -0.12 -4.85 33.58
CA ASN A 211 -0.04 -5.34 34.96
C ASN A 211 -1.39 -5.96 35.28
#